data_AF-A0A6M5JHV6-F1
#
_entry.id   AF-A0A6M5JHV6-F1
#
_cell.length_a   1.000
_cell.length_b   1.000
_cell.length_c   1.000
_cell.angle_alpha   90.00
_cell.angle_beta   90.00
_cell.angle_gamma   90.00
#
_symmetry.space_group_name_H-M   'P 1'
#
loop_
_entity.id
_entity.type
_entity.pdbx_description
1 polymer ?
#
loop_
_entity_poly.entity_id
_entity_poly.type
_entity_poly.pdbx_seq_one_letter_code
_entity_poly.pdbx_strand_id
1 'polypeptide(L)'
;MSERLIPLTCIIVAAIVVGIPADAQPLTGANAQVMITGPETIDPPANQKNDRAAVFLSGEAARKIYEAMPGATKRGDACEEGLRLRQSGGLVCTKHQAGQYACSVAIILQTGETRSVGAC
;
A
#
# COMPACT_ATOMS: atom_id res chain seq x y z
N MET A 1 -27.28 59.68 -5.31
CA MET A 1 -26.58 59.14 -6.50
C MET A 1 -25.10 59.01 -6.15
N SER A 2 -24.45 57.94 -6.62
CA SER A 2 -23.03 57.53 -6.44
C SER A 2 -22.62 57.12 -5.02
N GLU A 3 -22.61 55.83 -4.64
CA GLU A 3 -21.86 54.64 -5.12
C GLU A 3 -20.40 54.54 -4.63
N ARG A 4 -20.25 53.69 -3.60
CA ARG A 4 -19.25 52.62 -3.42
C ARG A 4 -17.75 52.95 -3.58
N LEU A 5 -17.04 52.90 -2.47
CA LEU A 5 -15.70 52.30 -2.41
C LEU A 5 -15.60 51.41 -1.16
N ILE A 6 -15.67 50.10 -1.37
CA ILE A 6 -15.35 49.06 -0.38
C ILE A 6 -13.86 48.77 -0.59
N PRO A 7 -12.95 49.09 0.34
CA PRO A 7 -11.57 48.64 0.23
C PRO A 7 -11.54 47.14 0.53
N LEU A 8 -11.50 46.39 -0.57
CA LEU A 8 -11.20 44.96 -0.69
C LEU A 8 -9.81 44.69 -0.08
N THR A 9 -9.76 44.57 1.25
CA THR A 9 -8.52 44.19 1.94
C THR A 9 -8.41 42.68 1.85
N CYS A 10 -7.63 42.23 0.86
CA CYS A 10 -7.29 40.82 0.64
C CYS A 10 -6.67 40.21 1.90
N ILE A 11 -7.45 39.45 2.65
CA ILE A 11 -6.95 38.56 3.70
C ILE A 11 -6.24 37.40 2.99
N ILE A 12 -4.94 37.54 2.76
CA ILE A 12 -4.08 36.44 2.32
C ILE A 12 -3.79 35.60 3.57
N VAL A 13 -4.60 34.57 3.81
CA VAL A 13 -4.26 33.52 4.79
C VAL A 13 -3.17 32.65 4.16
N ALA A 14 -1.91 32.96 4.45
CA ALA A 14 -0.80 32.08 4.15
C ALA A 14 -0.92 30.83 5.04
N ALA A 15 -1.53 29.77 4.51
CA ALA A 15 -1.54 28.46 5.15
C ALA A 15 -0.11 27.90 5.10
N ILE A 16 0.64 28.09 6.18
CA ILE A 16 1.93 27.44 6.39
C ILE A 16 1.61 25.95 6.60
N VAL A 17 1.83 25.13 5.57
CA VAL A 17 1.79 23.67 5.68
C VAL A 17 3.04 23.25 6.43
N VAL A 18 2.97 23.22 7.77
CA VAL A 18 4.02 22.66 8.60
C VAL A 18 4.00 21.15 8.36
N GLY A 19 5.00 20.64 7.63
CA GLY A 19 5.23 19.22 7.48
C GLY A 19 5.57 18.62 8.84
N ILE A 20 4.57 18.05 9.52
CA ILE A 20 4.79 17.31 10.76
C ILE A 20 5.67 16.10 10.38
N PRO A 21 6.84 15.91 11.00
CA PRO A 21 7.54 14.64 10.87
C PRO A 21 6.61 13.58 11.45
N ALA A 22 6.10 12.70 10.59
CA ALA A 22 5.38 11.53 11.07
C ALA A 22 6.37 10.72 11.91
N ASP A 23 6.12 10.65 13.22
CA ASP A 23 6.84 9.80 14.17
C ASP A 23 6.47 8.33 13.86
N ALA A 24 6.92 7.87 12.69
CA ALA A 24 6.75 6.51 12.25
C ALA A 24 7.82 5.68 12.96
N GLN A 25 7.41 4.93 13.99
CA GLN A 25 8.30 3.97 14.63
C GLN A 25 8.76 2.96 13.58
N PRO A 26 10.07 2.77 13.37
CA PRO A 26 10.56 1.82 12.39
C PRO A 26 10.09 0.41 12.77
N LEU A 27 9.42 -0.26 11.84
CA LEU A 27 9.08 -1.67 11.98
C LEU A 27 10.37 -2.48 11.79
N THR A 28 10.97 -2.91 12.90
CA THR A 28 12.13 -3.80 12.90
C THR A 28 11.72 -5.24 12.57
N GLY A 29 12.67 -6.04 12.06
CA GLY A 29 12.43 -7.45 11.72
C GLY A 29 11.66 -7.69 10.42
N ALA A 30 11.68 -6.71 9.50
CA ALA A 30 11.13 -6.85 8.15
C ALA A 30 12.17 -7.46 7.20
N ASN A 31 11.78 -8.50 6.48
CA ASN A 31 12.45 -8.86 5.22
C ASN A 31 11.63 -8.25 4.09
N ALA A 32 12.24 -7.34 3.32
CA ALA A 32 11.56 -6.63 2.25
C ALA A 32 12.23 -6.95 0.91
N GLN A 33 11.42 -7.24 -0.10
CA GLN A 33 11.86 -7.35 -1.49
C GLN A 33 11.02 -6.39 -2.34
N VAL A 34 11.68 -5.69 -3.26
CA VAL A 34 11.03 -4.78 -4.19
C VAL A 34 11.38 -5.20 -5.60
N MET A 35 10.36 -5.32 -6.46
CA MET A 35 10.49 -5.68 -7.85
C MET A 35 9.79 -4.65 -8.73
N ILE A 36 10.47 -4.18 -9.77
CA ILE A 36 9.84 -3.39 -10.82
C ILE A 36 9.25 -4.36 -11.84
N THR A 37 7.95 -4.28 -12.07
CA THR A 37 7.21 -5.23 -12.91
C THR A 37 6.06 -4.53 -13.65
N GLY A 38 5.37 -5.28 -14.50
CA GLY A 38 4.12 -4.85 -15.13
C GLY A 38 2.90 -5.49 -14.47
N PRO A 39 1.73 -5.44 -15.13
CA PRO A 39 0.49 -6.00 -14.59
C PRO A 39 0.55 -7.51 -14.32
N GLU A 40 1.18 -8.28 -15.21
CA GLU A 40 1.28 -9.72 -15.10
C GLU A 40 2.63 -10.11 -14.51
N THR A 41 2.61 -10.84 -13.39
CA THR A 41 3.82 -11.29 -12.70
C THR A 41 4.21 -12.71 -13.10
N ILE A 42 3.25 -13.51 -13.56
CA ILE A 42 3.46 -14.88 -14.05
C ILE A 42 3.23 -14.86 -15.56
N ASP A 43 4.21 -15.35 -16.32
CA ASP A 43 4.19 -15.44 -17.78
C ASP A 43 3.79 -14.13 -18.51
N PRO A 44 4.49 -13.02 -18.27
CA PRO A 44 4.15 -11.75 -18.91
C PRO A 44 4.40 -11.79 -20.42
N PRO A 45 3.58 -11.11 -21.24
CA PRO A 45 3.83 -11.00 -22.66
C PRO A 45 5.15 -10.28 -22.91
N ALA A 46 5.84 -10.67 -24.00
CA ALA A 46 7.18 -10.17 -24.31
C ALA A 46 7.27 -8.62 -24.44
N ASN A 47 6.15 -7.95 -24.71
CA ASN A 47 6.06 -6.50 -24.84
C ASN A 47 5.47 -5.80 -23.60
N GLN A 48 5.30 -6.51 -22.48
CA GLN A 48 4.80 -5.92 -21.24
C GLN A 48 5.73 -4.80 -20.78
N LYS A 49 5.16 -3.64 -20.47
CA LYS A 49 5.88 -2.52 -19.87
C LYS A 49 5.84 -2.63 -18.35
N ASN A 50 6.96 -2.28 -17.74
CA ASN A 50 7.01 -2.08 -16.30
C ASN A 50 6.34 -0.77 -15.94
N ASP A 51 5.33 -0.84 -15.08
CA ASP A 51 4.51 0.30 -14.68
C ASP A 51 4.27 0.36 -13.16
N ARG A 52 4.75 -0.63 -12.41
CA ARG A 52 4.53 -0.73 -10.96
C ARG A 52 5.74 -1.27 -10.20
N ALA A 53 5.87 -0.84 -8.95
CA ALA A 53 6.75 -1.46 -7.97
C ALA A 53 5.95 -2.43 -7.10
N ALA A 54 6.26 -3.72 -7.16
CA ALA A 54 5.74 -4.72 -6.24
C ALA A 54 6.64 -4.80 -5.01
N VAL A 55 6.06 -4.65 -3.83
CA VAL A 55 6.73 -4.77 -2.54
C VAL A 55 6.22 -6.02 -1.86
N PHE A 56 7.15 -6.86 -1.40
CA PHE A 56 6.89 -8.06 -0.64
C PHE A 56 7.55 -7.93 0.73
N LEU A 57 6.79 -8.17 1.79
CA LEU A 57 7.24 -8.09 3.16
C LEU A 57 7.00 -9.43 3.84
N SER A 58 7.97 -9.88 4.62
CA SER A 58 7.83 -11.03 5.51
C SER A 58 8.49 -10.79 6.85
N GLY A 59 8.32 -11.75 7.78
CA GLY A 59 8.87 -11.66 9.13
C GLY A 59 7.96 -10.92 10.10
N GLU A 60 8.54 -10.35 11.16
CA GLU A 60 7.79 -9.77 12.27
C GLU A 60 6.99 -8.54 11.85
N ALA A 61 7.53 -7.74 10.93
CA ALA A 61 6.82 -6.59 10.38
C ALA A 61 5.54 -7.00 9.62
N ALA A 62 5.61 -8.05 8.81
CA ALA A 62 4.43 -8.57 8.11
C ALA A 62 3.37 -9.10 9.08
N ARG A 63 3.79 -9.76 10.17
CA ARG A 63 2.88 -10.17 11.25
C ARG A 63 2.17 -8.97 11.89
N LYS A 64 2.93 -7.95 12.29
CA LYS A 64 2.38 -6.73 12.91
C LYS A 64 1.38 -6.04 11.98
N ILE A 65 1.70 -5.94 10.70
CA ILE A 65 0.79 -5.39 9.68
C ILE A 65 -0.47 -6.23 9.57
N TYR A 66 -0.36 -7.55 9.36
CA TYR A 66 -1.51 -8.46 9.24
C TYR A 66 -2.46 -8.37 10.44
N GLU A 67 -1.91 -8.34 11.67
CA GLU A 67 -2.69 -8.26 12.90
C GLU A 67 -3.40 -6.91 13.05
N ALA A 68 -2.76 -5.82 12.62
CA ALA A 68 -3.32 -4.47 12.65
C ALA A 68 -4.32 -4.18 11.53
N MET A 69 -4.35 -4.98 10.45
CA MET A 69 -5.28 -4.77 9.34
C MET A 69 -6.74 -4.89 9.81
N PRO A 70 -7.59 -3.90 9.51
CA PRO A 70 -9.02 -4.01 9.73
C PRO A 70 -9.65 -5.00 8.73
N GLY A 71 -10.73 -5.65 9.14
CA GLY A 71 -11.53 -6.52 8.27
C GLY A 71 -11.54 -8.00 8.66
N ALA A 72 -12.48 -8.72 8.06
CA ALA A 72 -12.64 -10.15 8.29
C ALA A 72 -11.52 -10.95 7.60
N THR A 73 -10.95 -11.91 8.34
CA THR A 73 -10.04 -12.90 7.78
C THR A 73 -10.79 -13.80 6.81
N LYS A 74 -10.37 -13.83 5.55
CA LYS A 74 -10.88 -14.76 4.55
C LYS A 74 -10.03 -16.03 4.56
N ARG A 75 -10.63 -17.17 4.21
CA ARG A 75 -9.83 -18.35 3.82
C ARG A 75 -9.13 -17.98 2.51
N GLY A 76 -7.83 -18.27 2.41
CA GLY A 76 -7.10 -18.10 1.16
C GLY A 76 -7.60 -19.12 0.15
N ASP A 77 -7.82 -18.69 -1.08
CA ASP A 77 -8.45 -19.50 -2.11
C ASP A 77 -7.36 -20.27 -2.87
N ALA A 78 -7.54 -21.59 -3.03
CA ALA A 78 -6.83 -22.52 -3.93
C ALA A 78 -5.34 -22.85 -3.69
N CYS A 79 -4.53 -22.03 -3.02
CA CYS A 79 -3.07 -22.14 -3.12
C CYS A 79 -2.41 -22.95 -1.99
N GLU A 80 -3.00 -22.89 -0.79
CA GLU A 80 -2.56 -23.65 0.37
C GLU A 80 -3.74 -23.87 1.31
N GLU A 81 -3.88 -25.10 1.81
CA GLU A 81 -4.87 -25.39 2.84
C GLU A 81 -4.50 -24.68 4.15
N GLY A 82 -5.47 -23.98 4.77
CA GLY A 82 -5.23 -23.28 6.02
C GLY A 82 -4.67 -21.86 5.87
N LEU A 83 -4.36 -21.43 4.64
CA LEU A 83 -3.99 -20.04 4.35
C LEU A 83 -5.10 -19.10 4.80
N ARG A 84 -4.72 -18.05 5.53
CA ARG A 84 -5.63 -16.99 5.98
C ARG A 84 -5.21 -15.68 5.33
N LEU A 85 -6.16 -14.97 4.74
CA LEU A 85 -5.92 -13.75 3.99
C LEU A 85 -6.65 -12.56 4.61
N ARG A 86 -5.96 -11.43 4.67
CA ARG A 86 -6.51 -10.11 4.97
C ARG A 86 -6.14 -9.15 3.84
N GLN A 87 -7.06 -8.28 3.47
CA GLN A 87 -6.85 -7.32 2.38
C GLN A 87 -7.50 -5.98 2.71
N SER A 88 -6.78 -4.90 2.43
CA SER A 88 -7.29 -3.53 2.50
C SER A 88 -6.67 -2.71 1.38
N GLY A 89 -7.51 -2.20 0.48
CA GLY A 89 -7.04 -1.58 -0.76
C GLY A 89 -6.22 -2.56 -1.60
N GLY A 90 -5.03 -2.13 -2.02
CA GLY A 90 -4.06 -2.98 -2.72
C GLY A 90 -3.14 -3.81 -1.81
N LEU A 91 -3.17 -3.62 -0.49
CA LEU A 91 -2.34 -4.40 0.43
C LEU A 91 -3.03 -5.72 0.75
N VAL A 92 -2.34 -6.82 0.45
CA VAL A 92 -2.75 -8.18 0.77
C VAL A 92 -1.77 -8.74 1.77
N CYS A 93 -2.25 -9.37 2.84
CA CYS A 93 -1.41 -10.10 3.78
C CYS A 93 -1.97 -11.50 4.02
N THR A 94 -1.08 -12.47 4.10
CA THR A 94 -1.38 -13.86 4.38
C THR A 94 -0.75 -14.34 5.67
N LYS A 95 -1.41 -15.30 6.31
CA LYS A 95 -0.87 -16.14 7.36
C LYS A 95 -0.94 -17.60 6.90
N HIS A 96 0.23 -18.20 6.72
CA HIS A 96 0.39 -19.61 6.35
C HIS A 96 0.13 -20.52 7.57
N GLN A 97 -0.16 -21.80 7.33
CA GLN A 97 -0.47 -22.73 8.42
C GLN A 97 0.73 -22.94 9.37
N ALA A 98 1.95 -22.91 8.83
CA ALA A 98 3.19 -22.99 9.62
C ALA A 98 3.52 -21.69 10.39
N GLY A 99 2.63 -20.70 10.39
CA GLY A 99 2.73 -19.49 11.21
C GLY A 99 3.54 -18.36 10.59
N GLN A 100 4.00 -18.51 9.33
CA GLN A 100 4.65 -17.43 8.60
C GLN A 100 3.63 -16.40 8.13
N TYR A 101 4.07 -15.14 8.11
CA TYR A 101 3.29 -14.01 7.63
C TYR A 101 4.00 -13.39 6.43
N ALA A 102 3.22 -13.06 5.41
CA ALA A 102 3.67 -12.34 4.24
C ALA A 102 2.67 -11.24 3.90
N CYS A 103 3.16 -10.13 3.37
CA CYS A 103 2.35 -9.04 2.84
C CYS A 103 2.88 -8.63 1.47
N SER A 104 1.99 -8.22 0.58
CA SER A 104 2.33 -7.74 -0.74
C SER A 104 1.45 -6.58 -1.18
N VAL A 105 2.04 -5.65 -1.93
CA VAL A 105 1.34 -4.53 -2.55
C VAL A 105 2.08 -4.11 -3.81
N ALA A 106 1.36 -3.73 -4.85
CA ALA A 106 1.93 -3.11 -6.03
C ALA A 106 1.55 -1.63 -6.03
N ILE A 107 2.50 -0.76 -6.36
CA ILE A 107 2.31 0.68 -6.43
C ILE A 107 2.50 1.06 -7.90
N ILE A 108 1.44 1.55 -8.54
CA ILE A 108 1.51 2.05 -9.92
C ILE A 108 2.43 3.28 -9.90
N LEU A 109 3.56 3.23 -10.60
CA LEU A 109 4.61 4.25 -10.53
C LEU A 109 4.15 5.61 -11.06
N GLN A 110 3.18 5.62 -11.98
CA GLN A 110 2.64 6.85 -12.53
C GLN A 110 1.69 7.59 -11.58
N THR A 111 0.90 6.86 -10.78
CA THR A 111 -0.22 7.43 -10.01
C THR A 111 -0.05 7.29 -8.50
N GLY A 112 0.85 6.43 -8.04
CA GLY A 112 0.96 6.02 -6.64
C GLY A 112 -0.17 5.10 -6.16
N GLU A 113 -1.11 4.73 -7.04
CA GLU A 113 -2.25 3.90 -6.69
C GLU A 113 -1.80 2.47 -6.33
N THR A 114 -2.35 1.93 -5.23
CA THR A 114 -2.03 0.57 -4.80
C THR A 114 -2.92 -0.47 -5.48
N ARG A 115 -2.33 -1.56 -5.95
CA ARG A 115 -3.01 -2.75 -6.47
C ARG A 115 -2.54 -3.99 -5.73
N SER A 116 -3.43 -4.96 -5.58
CA SER A 116 -3.08 -6.28 -5.05
C SER A 116 -2.16 -7.00 -6.03
N VAL A 117 -1.08 -7.56 -5.50
CA VAL A 117 -0.20 -8.51 -6.19
C VAL A 117 -0.21 -9.76 -5.35
N GLY A 118 -0.97 -10.75 -5.79
CA GLY A 118 -0.93 -12.09 -5.24
C GLY A 118 -0.50 -13.00 -6.37
N ALA A 119 0.60 -13.71 -6.16
CA ALA A 119 0.85 -14.92 -6.92
C ALA A 119 0.39 -16.07 -6.04
N CYS A 120 -0.56 -16.83 -6.58
CA CYS A 120 -0.45 -18.26 -6.52
C CYS A 120 0.06 -18.68 -7.90
#